data_AF-A0A942DQ23-F1
#
_entry.id   AF-A0A942DQ23-F1
#
_cell.length_a   1.000
_cell.length_b   1.000
_cell.length_c   1.000
_cell.angle_alpha   90.00
_cell.angle_beta   90.00
_cell.angle_gamma   90.00
#
_symmetry.space_group_name_H-M   'P 1'
#
loop_
_entity.id
_entity.type
_entity.pdbx_description
1 polymer ?
#
loop_
_entity_poly.entity_id
_entity_poly.type
_entity_poly.pdbx_seq_one_letter_code
_entity_poly.pdbx_strand_id
1 'polypeptide(L)'
;MLKTVVASLLISSSAWALDFKVLGPCSETPIAQTSVPATETTLGDFTVSTLTSLKLPFTGDRSGISSIDNSPRGDEALEVLSDTQMRAYGWCVEIDGTQPDVVPDEVKVTPATKSVTWFYAYSVYDAGVWKDYCSPSWKLRTLNICRN
;
A
#
# COMPACT_ATOMS: atom_id res chain seq x y z
N MET A 1 21.76 56.43 -16.21
CA MET A 1 20.50 55.78 -15.78
C MET A 1 20.78 54.31 -15.57
N LEU A 2 20.96 53.88 -14.32
CA LEU A 2 21.30 52.49 -13.98
C LEU A 2 19.99 51.72 -13.81
N LYS A 3 19.70 50.80 -14.74
CA LYS A 3 18.51 49.93 -14.67
C LYS A 3 18.76 48.83 -13.65
N THR A 4 18.19 48.97 -12.46
CA THR A 4 18.20 47.92 -11.44
C THR A 4 17.32 46.76 -11.91
N VAL A 5 17.93 45.65 -12.32
CA VAL A 5 17.21 44.40 -12.59
C VAL A 5 16.93 43.74 -11.24
N VAL A 6 15.67 43.77 -10.81
CA VAL A 6 15.20 43.04 -9.63
C VAL A 6 15.05 41.58 -10.02
N ALA A 7 16.05 40.76 -9.68
CA ALA A 7 15.98 39.30 -9.82
C ALA A 7 15.13 38.74 -8.66
N SER A 8 13.85 38.48 -8.93
CA SER A 8 12.96 37.77 -8.01
C SER A 8 13.43 36.31 -7.88
N LEU A 9 14.12 36.01 -6.79
CA LEU A 9 14.55 34.67 -6.41
C LEU A 9 13.31 33.86 -6.00
N LEU A 10 12.82 32.98 -6.88
CA LEU A 10 11.78 32.00 -6.56
C LEU A 10 12.38 30.99 -5.59
N ILE A 11 12.14 31.19 -4.29
CA ILE A 11 12.45 30.22 -3.25
C ILE A 11 11.45 29.07 -3.41
N SER A 12 11.83 28.02 -4.15
CA SER A 12 11.09 26.77 -4.21
C SER A 12 11.14 26.09 -2.85
N SER A 13 10.13 26.32 -2.02
CA SER A 13 9.92 25.52 -0.81
C SER A 13 9.70 24.07 -1.24
N SER A 14 10.68 23.21 -1.02
CA SER A 14 10.55 21.77 -1.19
C SER A 14 9.58 21.24 -0.14
N ALA A 15 8.29 21.27 -0.45
CA ALA A 15 7.31 20.52 0.32
C ALA A 15 7.71 19.04 0.23
N TRP A 16 8.00 18.43 1.36
CA TRP A 16 8.26 16.99 1.42
C TRP A 16 6.95 16.28 1.12
N ALA A 17 6.91 15.67 -0.04
CA ALA A 17 5.76 14.93 -0.51
C ALA A 17 6.08 13.44 -0.37
N LEU A 18 5.17 12.75 0.32
CA LEU A 18 5.18 11.31 0.54
C LEU A 18 4.53 10.63 -0.66
N ASP A 19 5.24 9.70 -1.29
CA ASP A 19 4.68 8.88 -2.36
C ASP A 19 3.79 7.78 -1.79
N PHE A 20 2.51 7.80 -2.17
CA PHE A 20 1.55 6.75 -1.82
C PHE A 20 1.24 5.90 -3.06
N LYS A 21 1.35 4.58 -2.92
CA LYS A 21 1.05 3.62 -4.00
C LYS A 21 0.16 2.49 -3.50
N VAL A 22 -0.74 2.05 -4.37
CA VAL A 22 -1.51 0.81 -4.20
C VAL A 22 -1.24 -0.08 -5.40
N LEU A 23 -0.62 -1.25 -5.18
CA LEU A 23 -0.40 -2.26 -6.20
C LEU A 23 -1.47 -3.34 -6.10
N GLY A 24 -2.26 -3.45 -7.16
CA GLY A 24 -3.35 -4.42 -7.24
C GLY A 24 -2.86 -5.87 -7.43
N PRO A 25 -3.78 -6.84 -7.53
CA PRO A 25 -3.44 -8.26 -7.51
C PRO A 25 -2.65 -8.78 -8.73
N CYS A 26 -2.67 -8.06 -9.86
CA CYS A 26 -2.35 -8.65 -11.17
C CYS A 26 -1.25 -7.94 -11.95
N SER A 27 -0.77 -6.80 -11.45
CA SER A 27 0.23 -5.99 -12.13
C SER A 27 1.19 -5.34 -11.14
N GLU A 28 2.42 -5.13 -11.57
CA GLU A 28 3.39 -4.26 -10.89
C GLU A 28 3.04 -2.77 -11.07
N THR A 29 2.15 -2.46 -12.01
CA THR A 29 1.64 -1.10 -12.19
C THR A 29 0.65 -0.78 -11.07
N PRO A 30 0.83 0.35 -10.34
CA PRO A 30 -0.10 0.76 -9.32
C PRO A 30 -1.51 1.00 -9.88
N ILE A 31 -2.54 0.52 -9.18
CA ILE A 31 -3.94 0.86 -9.45
C ILE A 31 -4.27 2.28 -8.97
N ALA A 32 -3.50 2.78 -8.00
CA ALA A 32 -3.54 4.16 -7.56
C ALA A 32 -2.14 4.62 -7.15
N GLN A 33 -1.79 5.85 -7.52
CA GLN A 33 -0.56 6.51 -7.10
C GLN A 33 -0.82 8.00 -6.93
N THR A 34 -0.34 8.57 -5.83
CA THR A 34 -0.41 10.01 -5.58
C THR A 34 0.76 10.45 -4.71
N SER A 35 0.98 11.77 -4.65
CA SER A 35 1.93 12.39 -3.74
C SER A 35 1.15 13.22 -2.73
N VAL A 36 1.32 12.94 -1.45
CA VAL A 36 0.58 13.58 -0.35
C VAL A 36 1.57 14.37 0.51
N PRO A 37 1.25 15.58 0.98
CA PRO A 37 2.09 16.27 1.95
C PRO A 37 2.32 15.39 3.18
N ALA A 38 3.58 15.19 3.57
CA ALA A 38 3.90 14.36 4.73
C ALA A 38 3.59 15.13 6.03
N THR A 39 2.64 14.62 6.81
CA THR A 39 2.25 15.17 8.12
C THR A 39 2.40 14.10 9.20
N GLU A 40 2.70 14.51 10.43
CA GLU A 40 2.76 13.60 11.59
C GLU A 40 1.40 12.93 11.84
N THR A 41 1.35 11.61 11.69
CA THR A 41 0.14 10.78 11.92
C THR A 41 0.49 9.30 12.08
N THR A 42 -0.51 8.41 12.22
CA THR A 42 -0.33 6.96 12.13
C THR A 42 -0.47 6.49 10.67
N LEU A 43 0.17 5.38 10.30
CA LEU A 43 0.02 4.79 8.97
C LEU A 43 -1.43 4.38 8.71
N GLY A 44 -2.15 3.94 9.74
CA GLY A 44 -3.60 3.67 9.70
C GLY A 44 -4.42 4.88 9.28
N ASP A 45 -4.33 5.98 10.03
CA ASP A 45 -5.07 7.22 9.76
C ASP A 45 -4.65 7.84 8.42
N PHE A 46 -3.35 7.81 8.10
CA PHE A 46 -2.82 8.24 6.80
C PHE A 46 -3.43 7.42 5.65
N THR A 47 -3.49 6.10 5.79
CA THR A 47 -4.00 5.20 4.76
C THR A 47 -5.49 5.44 4.52
N VAL A 48 -6.31 5.45 5.58
CA VAL A 48 -7.76 5.65 5.49
C VAL A 48 -8.09 7.00 4.87
N SER A 49 -7.43 8.07 5.32
CA SER A 49 -7.65 9.42 4.77
C SER A 49 -7.22 9.53 3.30
N THR A 50 -6.08 8.94 2.93
CA THR A 50 -5.58 8.95 1.56
C THR A 50 -6.48 8.16 0.62
N LEU A 51 -6.87 6.93 0.97
CA LEU A 51 -7.81 6.12 0.18
C LEU A 51 -9.15 6.81 -0.01
N THR A 52 -9.68 7.41 1.07
CA THR A 52 -10.92 8.22 1.02
C THR A 52 -10.78 9.41 0.07
N SER A 53 -9.66 10.14 0.13
CA SER A 53 -9.41 11.31 -0.75
C SER A 53 -9.31 10.93 -2.23
N LEU A 54 -8.74 9.75 -2.52
CA LEU A 54 -8.62 9.21 -3.87
C LEU A 54 -9.95 8.63 -4.39
N LYS A 55 -10.97 8.53 -3.53
CA LYS A 55 -12.22 7.82 -3.81
C LYS A 55 -11.99 6.37 -4.22
N LEU A 56 -10.91 5.75 -3.74
CA LEU A 56 -10.61 4.35 -4.00
C LEU A 56 -11.44 3.50 -3.03
N PRO A 57 -12.33 2.60 -3.49
CA PRO A 57 -13.14 1.78 -2.60
C PRO A 57 -12.24 0.91 -1.71
N PHE A 58 -12.53 0.83 -0.41
CA PHE A 58 -11.81 -0.06 0.50
C PHE A 58 -12.72 -0.60 1.60
N THR A 59 -12.34 -1.74 2.17
CA THR A 59 -12.92 -2.28 3.41
C THR A 59 -11.83 -2.45 4.45
N GLY A 60 -12.03 -1.82 5.61
CA GLY A 60 -11.11 -1.86 6.73
C GLY A 60 -11.19 -0.58 7.54
N ASP A 61 -10.23 -0.40 8.43
CA ASP A 61 -10.09 0.78 9.26
C ASP A 61 -8.59 1.06 9.52
N ARG A 62 -8.30 1.94 10.49
CA ARG A 62 -6.93 2.32 10.82
C ARG A 62 -6.06 1.14 11.29
N SER A 63 -6.66 0.08 11.82
CA SER A 63 -5.94 -1.12 12.29
C SER A 63 -5.57 -2.08 11.15
N GLY A 64 -6.19 -1.96 9.98
CA GLY A 64 -5.90 -2.83 8.85
C GLY A 64 -6.88 -2.70 7.70
N ILE A 65 -6.41 -3.08 6.51
CA ILE A 65 -7.19 -3.08 5.27
C ILE A 65 -7.40 -4.52 4.80
N SER A 66 -8.65 -4.89 4.60
CA SER A 66 -9.05 -6.23 4.14
C SER A 66 -9.34 -6.28 2.63
N SER A 67 -9.65 -5.13 2.03
CA SER A 67 -9.91 -5.01 0.59
C SER A 67 -9.63 -3.59 0.11
N ILE A 68 -9.02 -3.45 -1.06
CA ILE A 68 -8.90 -2.18 -1.80
C ILE A 68 -9.33 -2.48 -3.24
N ASP A 69 -10.09 -1.57 -3.83
CA ASP A 69 -10.65 -1.69 -5.18
C ASP A 69 -11.47 -2.98 -5.37
N ASN A 70 -12.26 -3.33 -4.35
CA ASN A 70 -13.08 -4.54 -4.30
C ASN A 70 -12.28 -5.84 -4.50
N SER A 71 -10.99 -5.86 -4.12
CA SER A 71 -10.18 -7.08 -4.14
C SER A 71 -10.82 -8.21 -3.33
N PRO A 72 -10.56 -9.48 -3.68
CA PRO A 72 -11.07 -10.64 -2.93
C PRO A 72 -10.74 -10.56 -1.44
N ARG A 73 -11.63 -11.10 -0.61
CA ARG A 73 -11.50 -11.16 0.85
C ARG A 73 -12.16 -12.42 1.41
N GLY A 74 -11.79 -12.81 2.63
CA GLY A 74 -12.32 -14.02 3.26
C GLY A 74 -12.06 -15.25 2.38
N ASP A 75 -13.08 -16.07 2.17
CA ASP A 75 -12.97 -17.30 1.37
C ASP A 75 -12.60 -17.05 -0.11
N GLU A 76 -12.96 -15.89 -0.67
CA GLU A 76 -12.58 -15.52 -2.04
C GLU A 76 -11.08 -15.24 -2.19
N ALA A 77 -10.41 -14.96 -1.07
CA ALA A 77 -8.97 -14.72 -0.99
C ALA A 77 -8.19 -15.99 -0.59
N LEU A 78 -8.80 -17.18 -0.71
CA LEU A 78 -8.14 -18.46 -0.48
C LEU A 78 -7.97 -19.22 -1.78
N GLU A 79 -6.77 -19.76 -1.99
CA GLU A 79 -6.47 -20.67 -3.09
C GLU A 79 -5.98 -22.00 -2.51
N VAL A 80 -6.84 -23.02 -2.56
CA VAL A 80 -6.48 -24.38 -2.12
C VAL A 80 -5.73 -25.07 -3.26
N LEU A 81 -4.47 -25.45 -3.00
CA LEU A 81 -3.59 -26.09 -3.98
C LEU A 81 -3.58 -27.62 -3.81
N SER A 82 -3.72 -28.09 -2.58
CA SER A 82 -3.86 -29.51 -2.21
C SER A 82 -4.43 -29.63 -0.79
N ASP A 83 -4.60 -30.86 -0.30
CA ASP A 83 -5.08 -31.15 1.05
C ASP A 83 -4.17 -30.56 2.16
N THR A 84 -2.90 -30.30 1.86
CA THR A 84 -1.92 -29.77 2.82
C THR A 84 -1.43 -28.38 2.47
N GLN A 85 -1.83 -27.81 1.33
CA GLN A 85 -1.27 -26.57 0.84
C GLN A 85 -2.34 -25.59 0.37
N MET A 86 -2.26 -24.35 0.85
CA MET A 86 -3.10 -23.26 0.39
C MET A 86 -2.35 -21.93 0.39
N ARG A 87 -2.84 -20.97 -0.40
CA ARG A 87 -2.41 -19.57 -0.32
C ARG A 87 -3.54 -18.73 0.25
N ALA A 88 -3.23 -17.91 1.25
CA ALA A 88 -4.13 -16.90 1.76
C ALA A 88 -3.67 -15.54 1.28
N TYR A 89 -4.54 -14.84 0.56
CA TYR A 89 -4.29 -13.54 -0.02
C TYR A 89 -4.81 -12.42 0.88
N GLY A 90 -4.13 -11.28 0.85
CA GLY A 90 -4.46 -10.11 1.65
C GLY A 90 -3.61 -8.91 1.28
N TRP A 91 -3.75 -7.84 2.05
CA TRP A 91 -3.01 -6.59 1.83
C TRP A 91 -1.84 -6.48 2.79
N CYS A 92 -0.66 -6.23 2.23
CA CYS A 92 0.54 -5.89 2.97
C CYS A 92 0.90 -4.42 2.71
N VAL A 93 1.66 -3.83 3.65
CA VAL A 93 2.09 -2.44 3.56
C VAL A 93 3.57 -2.32 3.88
N GLU A 94 4.26 -1.50 3.09
CA GLU A 94 5.63 -1.08 3.33
C GLU A 94 5.67 0.42 3.58
N ILE A 95 6.50 0.82 4.55
CA ILE A 95 6.92 2.21 4.79
C ILE A 95 8.42 2.30 4.47
N ASP A 96 8.78 3.18 3.55
CA ASP A 96 10.16 3.34 3.07
C ASP A 96 10.83 2.01 2.64
N GLY A 97 10.04 1.12 2.03
CA GLY A 97 10.48 -0.20 1.56
C GLY A 97 10.65 -1.26 2.66
N THR A 98 10.20 -0.97 3.88
CA THR A 98 10.23 -1.91 5.01
C THR A 98 8.82 -2.23 5.46
N GLN A 99 8.50 -3.51 5.63
CA GLN A 99 7.23 -3.95 6.20
C GLN A 99 7.27 -3.85 7.73
N PRO A 100 6.32 -3.14 8.36
CA PRO A 100 6.20 -3.11 9.81
C PRO A 100 5.80 -4.47 10.39
N ASP A 101 6.25 -4.77 11.61
CA ASP A 101 5.89 -5.95 12.39
C ASP A 101 4.69 -5.72 13.34
N VAL A 102 4.16 -4.50 13.34
CA VAL A 102 3.00 -4.06 14.12
C VAL A 102 1.86 -3.62 13.20
N VAL A 103 0.67 -3.46 13.78
CA VAL A 103 -0.50 -2.98 13.04
C VAL A 103 -0.29 -1.54 12.55
N PRO A 104 -0.86 -1.14 11.39
CA PRO A 104 -0.68 0.19 10.80
C PRO A 104 -0.95 1.37 11.75
N ASP A 105 -1.86 1.21 12.71
CA ASP A 105 -2.18 2.28 13.65
C ASP A 105 -1.07 2.58 14.67
N GLU A 106 -0.11 1.66 14.84
CA GLU A 106 1.05 1.84 15.71
C GLU A 106 2.27 2.40 14.95
N VAL A 107 2.25 2.34 13.62
CA VAL A 107 3.34 2.83 12.77
C VAL A 107 3.21 4.34 12.56
N LYS A 108 4.30 5.09 12.75
CA LYS A 108 4.32 6.53 12.56
C LYS A 108 4.67 6.91 11.12
N VAL A 109 3.87 7.80 10.54
CA VAL A 109 4.20 8.55 9.33
C VAL A 109 4.64 9.94 9.77
N THR A 110 5.84 10.32 9.36
CA THR A 110 6.47 11.60 9.72
C THR A 110 6.75 12.41 8.46
N PRO A 111 7.08 13.71 8.55
CA PRO A 111 7.56 14.48 7.41
C PRO A 111 8.79 13.89 6.71
N ALA A 112 9.56 13.04 7.39
CA ALA A 112 10.73 12.36 6.82
C ALA A 112 10.38 11.07 6.04
N THR A 113 9.16 10.55 6.17
CA THR A 113 8.69 9.38 5.44
C THR A 113 8.63 9.69 3.95
N LYS A 114 9.20 8.82 3.12
CA LYS A 114 9.33 9.02 1.67
C LYS A 114 8.27 8.27 0.88
N SER A 115 7.93 7.06 1.31
CA SER A 115 6.99 6.21 0.59
C SER A 115 6.13 5.35 1.52
N VAL A 116 4.86 5.19 1.14
CA VAL A 116 3.95 4.18 1.67
C VAL A 116 3.40 3.38 0.48
N THR A 117 3.58 2.07 0.54
CA THR A 117 3.17 1.16 -0.53
C THR A 117 2.27 0.07 0.03
N TRP A 118 1.00 0.09 -0.34
CA TRP A 118 0.10 -1.03 -0.13
C TRP A 118 0.15 -1.95 -1.34
N PHE A 119 0.21 -3.25 -1.10
CA PHE A 119 0.27 -4.22 -2.19
C PHE A 119 -0.47 -5.50 -1.84
N TYR A 120 -1.18 -6.04 -2.83
CA TYR A 120 -1.89 -7.30 -2.66
C TYR A 120 -0.91 -8.47 -2.74
N ALA A 121 -0.92 -9.30 -1.71
CA ALA A 121 0.08 -10.32 -1.48
C ALA A 121 -0.54 -11.61 -0.96
N TYR A 122 0.26 -12.66 -0.83
CA TYR A 122 -0.15 -13.93 -0.25
C TYR A 122 0.85 -14.43 0.79
N SER A 123 0.35 -15.32 1.64
CA SER A 123 1.16 -16.22 2.47
C SER A 123 0.83 -17.66 2.09
N VAL A 124 1.80 -18.55 2.21
CA VAL A 124 1.63 -19.98 1.91
C VAL A 124 1.48 -20.74 3.21
N TYR A 125 0.41 -21.51 3.33
CA TYR A 125 0.29 -22.55 4.34
C TYR A 125 0.68 -23.88 3.70
N ASP A 126 1.58 -24.62 4.36
CA ASP A 126 2.09 -25.90 3.89
C ASP A 126 2.28 -26.85 5.08
N ALA A 127 1.44 -27.88 5.16
CA ALA A 127 1.47 -28.94 6.17
C ALA A 127 1.59 -28.42 7.63
N GLY A 128 0.79 -27.41 7.99
CA GLY A 128 0.79 -26.84 9.35
C GLY A 128 1.65 -25.59 9.52
N VAL A 129 2.47 -25.23 8.53
CA VAL A 129 3.44 -24.14 8.64
C VAL A 129 3.10 -23.02 7.66
N TRP A 130 3.08 -21.79 8.17
CA TRP A 130 2.95 -20.58 7.37
C TRP A 130 4.32 -20.05 6.96
N LYS A 131 4.47 -19.68 5.68
CA LYS A 131 5.70 -19.17 5.06
C LYS A 131 5.40 -18.18 3.95
N ASP A 132 6.47 -17.57 3.40
CA ASP A 132 6.43 -16.68 2.25
C ASP A 132 5.45 -15.49 2.42
N TYR A 133 5.38 -14.96 3.65
CA TYR A 133 4.49 -13.85 4.00
C TYR A 133 4.74 -12.63 3.12
N CYS A 134 3.64 -11.97 2.75
CA CYS A 134 3.66 -10.77 1.92
C CYS A 134 4.41 -10.95 0.59
N SER A 135 4.31 -12.13 -0.01
CA SER A 135 4.76 -12.34 -1.38
C SER A 135 3.80 -11.66 -2.36
N PRO A 136 4.26 -10.75 -3.25
CA PRO A 136 3.36 -10.04 -4.14
C PRO A 136 2.58 -10.97 -5.08
N SER A 137 1.27 -10.81 -5.11
CA SER A 137 0.36 -11.70 -5.85
C SER A 137 0.53 -11.63 -7.37
N TRP A 138 0.91 -10.47 -7.91
CA TRP A 138 1.16 -10.29 -9.36
C TRP A 138 2.36 -11.08 -9.89
N LYS A 139 3.18 -11.68 -9.01
CA LYS A 139 4.24 -12.63 -9.40
C LYS A 139 3.66 -13.99 -9.79
N LEU A 140 2.51 -14.38 -9.23
CA LEU A 140 1.82 -15.63 -9.55
C LEU A 140 0.73 -15.45 -10.61
N ARG A 141 -0.06 -14.37 -10.53
CA ARG A 141 -1.18 -14.06 -11.44
C ARG A 141 -2.17 -15.22 -11.61
N THR A 142 -2.65 -15.78 -10.50
CA THR A 142 -3.60 -16.89 -10.52
C THR A 142 -4.97 -16.40 -11.04
N LEU A 143 -5.65 -17.22 -11.85
CA LEU A 143 -6.94 -16.85 -12.46
C LEU A 143 -8.03 -16.53 -11.43
N ASN A 144 -7.96 -17.16 -10.24
CA ASN A 144 -8.94 -16.95 -9.18
C ASN A 144 -8.86 -15.56 -8.55
N ILE A 145 -7.65 -14.98 -8.55
CA ILE A 145 -7.35 -13.66 -7.97
C ILE A 145 -7.36 -12.58 -9.05
N CYS A 146 -6.80 -12.90 -10.21
CA CYS A 146 -6.82 -12.07 -11.40
C CYS A 146 -8.04 -12.34 -12.25
N ARG A 147 -9.20 -11.88 -11.77
CA ARG A 147 -10.43 -11.88 -12.56
C ARG A 147 -10.35 -10.74 -13.56
N ASN A 148 -10.31 -11.09 -14.85
CA ASN A 148 -10.31 -10.17 -16.00
C ASN A 148 -11.53 -9.26 -16.04
#